data_AF-A0A1Q3GJU5-F1
#
_entry.id   AF-A0A1Q3GJU5-F1
#
_cell.length_a   1.000
_cell.length_b   1.000
_cell.length_c   1.000
_cell.angle_alpha   90.00
_cell.angle_beta   90.00
_cell.angle_gamma   90.00
#
_symmetry.space_group_name_H-M   'P 1'
#
loop_
_entity.id
_entity.type
_entity.pdbx_description
1 polymer ?
#
loop_
_entity_poly.entity_id
_entity_poly.type
_entity_poly.pdbx_seq_one_letter_code
_entity_poly.pdbx_strand_id
1 'polypeptide(L)'
;MSKKRKQQEQAPPPKKKKNGALKFFLFIIVAGAIGGGAYVFLNEQTDPSLQQAINYYNHLQNKNFDQAVAMFDQNMFKQYSKEEWQKILQEKNETAKGIAGYKINLITRLKDSQNEKRVIYATVQYGDSTRYEQVHFLKSGEQFKVLDYLMKGKESNVDRNTVLN
;
A
#
# COMPACT_ATOMS: atom_id res chain seq x y z
N MET A 1 62.84 -44.04 -27.43
CA MET A 1 63.27 -43.86 -26.01
C MET A 1 62.59 -42.63 -25.42
N SER A 2 62.16 -42.73 -24.16
CA SER A 2 61.92 -41.67 -23.16
C SER A 2 60.85 -40.56 -23.34
N LYS A 3 59.71 -40.80 -22.69
CA LYS A 3 58.94 -39.96 -21.73
C LYS A 3 59.19 -38.43 -21.68
N LYS A 4 58.11 -37.64 -21.68
CA LYS A 4 57.65 -36.83 -20.52
C LYS A 4 56.30 -36.12 -20.76
N ARG A 5 55.42 -36.20 -19.74
CA ARG A 5 54.20 -35.38 -19.52
C ARG A 5 54.56 -33.94 -19.09
N LYS A 6 53.71 -32.97 -19.44
CA LYS A 6 53.12 -31.88 -18.60
C LYS A 6 52.29 -30.97 -19.56
N GLN A 7 50.97 -30.92 -19.45
CA GLN A 7 50.12 -30.05 -18.60
C GLN A 7 50.15 -28.55 -18.96
N GLN A 8 48.94 -27.99 -19.15
CA GLN A 8 48.54 -26.57 -19.09
C GLN A 8 49.00 -25.67 -20.25
N GLU A 9 48.17 -24.80 -20.84
CA GLU A 9 47.26 -23.84 -20.20
C GLU A 9 46.10 -23.41 -21.12
N GLN A 10 44.97 -23.12 -20.49
CA GLN A 10 43.71 -22.65 -21.10
C GLN A 10 43.81 -21.20 -21.59
N ALA A 11 43.07 -20.93 -22.66
CA ALA A 11 42.91 -19.62 -23.29
C ALA A 11 42.33 -18.55 -22.33
N PRO A 12 42.62 -17.25 -22.55
CA PRO A 12 42.32 -16.18 -21.61
C PRO A 12 40.82 -15.85 -21.53
N PRO A 13 40.33 -15.31 -20.39
CA PRO A 13 38.92 -14.95 -20.25
C PRO A 13 38.62 -13.58 -20.91
N PRO A 14 37.45 -13.40 -21.54
CA PRO A 14 37.00 -12.09 -21.95
C PRO A 14 36.37 -11.34 -20.76
N LYS A 15 36.83 -10.10 -20.53
CA LYS A 15 36.24 -9.12 -19.60
C LYS A 15 34.87 -8.65 -20.11
N LYS A 16 33.84 -8.62 -19.24
CA LYS A 16 32.78 -7.58 -19.26
C LYS A 16 31.94 -7.53 -17.96
N LYS A 17 32.03 -6.37 -17.30
CA LYS A 17 31.02 -5.57 -16.57
C LYS A 17 30.27 -6.13 -15.34
N LYS A 18 30.48 -5.38 -14.24
CA LYS A 18 29.57 -5.01 -13.12
C LYS A 18 29.14 -6.12 -12.13
N ASN A 19 29.98 -6.33 -11.10
CA ASN A 19 29.55 -6.91 -9.83
C ASN A 19 28.91 -5.82 -8.94
N GLY A 20 27.60 -5.64 -9.07
CA GLY A 20 26.78 -4.82 -8.17
C GLY A 20 25.56 -5.54 -7.59
N ALA A 21 25.33 -6.80 -7.96
CA ALA A 21 24.12 -7.54 -7.60
C ALA A 21 24.31 -8.55 -6.44
N LEU A 22 25.56 -8.89 -6.09
CA LEU A 22 25.82 -9.97 -5.12
C LEU A 22 25.70 -9.54 -3.64
N LYS A 23 25.56 -8.24 -3.36
CA LYS A 23 25.33 -7.73 -1.99
C LYS A 23 23.87 -7.43 -1.66
N PHE A 24 22.96 -7.46 -2.64
CA PHE A 24 21.53 -7.20 -2.40
C PHE A 24 20.74 -8.46 -2.04
N PHE A 25 21.13 -9.63 -2.58
CA PHE A 25 20.43 -10.88 -2.32
C PHE A 25 20.69 -11.49 -0.92
N LEU A 26 21.76 -11.07 -0.23
CA LEU A 26 22.03 -11.55 1.13
C LEU A 26 21.27 -10.77 2.22
N PHE A 27 20.65 -9.62 1.89
CA PHE A 27 19.85 -8.85 2.86
C PHE A 27 18.38 -9.27 2.91
N ILE A 28 17.84 -9.85 1.83
CA ILE A 28 16.42 -10.24 1.75
C ILE A 28 16.14 -11.56 2.49
N ILE A 29 17.16 -12.38 2.74
CA ILE A 29 16.97 -13.69 3.39
C ILE A 29 16.98 -13.59 4.93
N VAL A 30 17.54 -12.53 5.52
CA VAL A 30 17.66 -12.42 6.99
C VAL A 30 16.44 -11.73 7.64
N ALA A 31 15.66 -10.95 6.89
CA ALA A 31 14.40 -10.36 7.39
C ALA A 31 13.16 -11.23 7.08
N GLY A 32 13.34 -12.42 6.51
CA GLY A 32 12.25 -13.34 6.14
C GLY A 32 11.99 -14.50 7.13
N ALA A 33 12.73 -14.58 8.24
CA ALA A 33 12.71 -15.74 9.13
C ALA A 33 11.82 -15.60 10.38
N ILE A 34 11.12 -14.46 10.59
CA ILE A 34 10.23 -14.29 11.74
C ILE A 34 8.95 -13.56 11.29
N GLY A 35 7.91 -14.32 10.93
CA GLY A 35 6.58 -13.76 10.64
C GLY A 35 5.95 -14.42 9.43
N GLY A 36 5.19 -15.49 9.68
CA GLY A 36 4.58 -16.36 8.68
C GLY A 36 3.91 -15.65 7.50
N GLY A 37 4.42 -15.95 6.31
CA GLY A 37 3.64 -16.38 5.15
C GLY A 37 2.57 -15.44 4.62
N ALA A 38 2.94 -14.66 3.60
CA ALA A 38 2.00 -14.23 2.59
C ALA A 38 2.59 -14.48 1.19
N TYR A 39 2.53 -15.74 0.74
CA TYR A 39 2.60 -16.04 -0.68
C TYR A 39 1.17 -15.89 -1.24
N VAL A 40 0.83 -14.67 -1.63
CA VAL A 40 -0.32 -14.42 -2.49
C VAL A 40 0.23 -13.86 -3.79
N PHE A 41 0.38 -14.75 -4.77
CA PHE A 41 0.51 -14.38 -6.18
C PHE A 41 -0.78 -13.67 -6.59
N LEU A 42 -0.80 -12.35 -6.50
CA LEU A 42 -1.76 -11.52 -7.22
C LEU A 42 -0.95 -10.60 -8.13
N ASN A 43 -1.38 -10.45 -9.37
CA ASN A 43 -0.87 -9.52 -10.38
C ASN A 43 -1.04 -8.02 -9.97
N GLU A 44 -0.96 -7.72 -8.67
CA GLU A 44 -1.28 -6.44 -8.01
C GLU A 44 -0.13 -5.41 -8.06
N GLN A 45 1.08 -5.79 -8.44
CA GLN A 45 2.24 -4.88 -8.41
C GLN A 45 2.17 -3.69 -9.39
N THR A 46 1.15 -3.60 -10.26
CA THR A 46 1.07 -2.57 -11.31
C THR A 46 -0.15 -1.64 -11.22
N ASP A 47 -1.08 -1.82 -10.26
CA ASP A 47 -2.20 -0.87 -10.15
C ASP A 47 -1.69 0.46 -9.55
N PRO A 48 -1.86 1.60 -10.25
CA PRO A 48 -1.37 2.91 -9.79
C PRO A 48 -2.00 3.37 -8.46
N SER A 49 -3.15 2.83 -8.07
CA SER A 49 -3.77 3.12 -6.77
C SER A 49 -3.17 2.33 -5.60
N LEU A 50 -2.45 1.22 -5.86
CA LEU A 50 -1.85 0.41 -4.80
C LEU A 50 -0.88 1.22 -3.96
N GLN A 51 0.02 1.97 -4.60
CA GLN A 51 0.99 2.79 -3.87
C GLN A 51 0.30 3.88 -3.04
N GLN A 52 -0.79 4.45 -3.55
CA GLN A 52 -1.57 5.45 -2.81
C GLN A 52 -2.29 4.82 -1.62
N ALA A 53 -2.85 3.62 -1.76
CA ALA A 53 -3.43 2.89 -0.65
C ALA A 53 -2.38 2.55 0.44
N ILE A 54 -1.20 2.07 0.04
CA ILE A 54 -0.09 1.79 0.96
C ILE A 54 0.32 3.06 1.72
N ASN A 55 0.52 4.17 1.00
CA ASN A 55 0.87 5.44 1.63
C ASN A 55 -0.20 5.90 2.63
N TYR A 56 -1.47 5.80 2.25
CA TYR A 56 -2.60 6.18 3.11
C TYR A 56 -2.60 5.39 4.41
N TYR A 57 -2.57 4.05 4.34
CA TYR A 57 -2.54 3.22 5.55
C TYR A 57 -1.26 3.39 6.36
N ASN A 58 -0.11 3.64 5.73
CA ASN A 58 1.13 3.98 6.43
C ASN A 58 0.99 5.29 7.21
N HIS A 59 0.34 6.32 6.65
CA HIS A 59 0.09 7.57 7.37
C HIS A 59 -0.85 7.34 8.57
N LEU A 60 -1.91 6.55 8.40
CA LEU A 60 -2.82 6.20 9.50
C LEU A 60 -2.12 5.39 10.61
N GLN A 61 -1.30 4.42 10.23
CA GLN A 61 -0.55 3.58 11.17
C GLN A 61 0.47 4.39 11.98
N ASN A 62 1.18 5.29 11.32
CA ASN A 62 2.19 6.15 11.95
C ASN A 62 1.60 7.39 12.63
N LYS A 63 0.26 7.46 12.77
CA LYS A 63 -0.46 8.61 13.37
C LYS A 63 -0.15 9.95 12.69
N ASN A 64 0.22 9.91 11.42
CA ASN A 64 0.48 11.10 10.61
C ASN A 64 -0.81 11.53 9.90
N PHE A 65 -1.77 12.00 10.69
CA PHE A 65 -3.12 12.32 10.20
C PHE A 65 -3.13 13.50 9.23
N ASP A 66 -2.21 14.45 9.37
CA ASP A 66 -2.08 15.55 8.41
C ASP A 66 -1.78 15.06 7.00
N GLN A 67 -0.81 14.16 6.86
CA GLN A 67 -0.49 13.57 5.57
C GLN A 67 -1.59 12.63 5.07
N ALA A 68 -2.27 11.89 5.96
CA ALA A 68 -3.42 11.07 5.56
C ALA A 68 -4.56 11.94 4.97
N VAL A 69 -4.89 13.07 5.60
CA VAL A 69 -5.91 14.01 5.11
C VAL A 69 -5.44 14.74 3.84
N ALA A 70 -4.14 15.00 3.67
CA ALA A 70 -3.61 15.58 2.44
C ALA A 70 -3.83 14.68 1.19
N MET A 71 -4.08 13.39 1.40
CA MET A 71 -4.42 12.45 0.32
C MET A 71 -5.90 12.49 -0.08
N PHE A 72 -6.74 13.26 0.62
CA PHE A 72 -8.16 13.34 0.35
C PHE A 72 -8.45 14.09 -0.94
N ASP A 73 -9.49 13.64 -1.63
CA ASP A 73 -10.09 14.38 -2.73
C ASP A 73 -10.80 15.64 -2.21
N GLN A 74 -10.92 16.66 -3.06
CA GLN A 74 -11.56 17.92 -2.68
C GLN A 74 -13.00 17.74 -2.19
N ASN A 75 -13.71 16.73 -2.71
CA ASN A 75 -15.08 16.45 -2.31
C ASN A 75 -15.21 16.02 -0.84
N MET A 76 -14.16 15.42 -0.25
CA MET A 76 -14.16 15.07 1.18
C MET A 76 -14.29 16.33 2.06
N PHE A 77 -13.77 17.46 1.60
CA PHE A 77 -13.82 18.73 2.34
C PHE A 77 -15.15 19.48 2.21
N LYS A 78 -16.10 18.95 1.43
CA LYS A 78 -17.49 19.43 1.44
C LYS A 78 -18.24 18.96 2.69
N GLN A 79 -17.82 17.85 3.30
CA GLN A 79 -18.46 17.30 4.50
C GLN A 79 -17.87 17.87 5.79
N TYR A 80 -16.53 17.92 5.87
CA TYR A 80 -15.80 18.38 7.05
C TYR A 80 -14.56 19.16 6.64
N SER A 81 -14.12 20.10 7.48
CA SER A 81 -12.85 20.80 7.29
C SER A 81 -11.66 19.83 7.40
N LYS A 82 -10.48 20.31 7.01
CA LYS A 82 -9.23 19.55 7.15
C LYS A 82 -8.97 19.16 8.61
N GLU A 83 -9.15 20.10 9.52
CA GLU A 83 -8.92 19.96 10.96
C GLU A 83 -9.93 18.98 11.58
N GLU A 84 -11.19 19.04 11.14
CA GLU A 84 -12.23 18.10 11.55
C GLU A 84 -11.90 16.68 11.09
N TRP A 85 -11.47 16.49 9.84
CA TRP A 85 -11.03 15.18 9.35
C TRP A 85 -9.83 14.64 10.12
N GLN A 86 -8.83 15.48 10.42
CA GLN A 86 -7.68 15.08 11.22
C GLN A 86 -8.13 14.57 12.60
N LYS A 87 -9.03 15.33 13.26
CA LYS A 87 -9.60 14.96 14.56
C LYS A 87 -10.38 13.65 14.48
N ILE A 88 -11.21 13.46 13.47
CA ILE A 88 -11.97 12.21 13.25
C ILE A 88 -11.02 11.02 13.10
N LEU A 89 -9.96 11.15 12.29
CA LEU A 89 -8.99 10.07 12.11
C LEU A 89 -8.20 9.78 13.40
N GLN A 90 -7.84 10.82 14.16
CA GLN A 90 -7.17 10.68 15.44
C GLN A 90 -8.06 9.95 16.47
N GLU A 91 -9.29 10.41 16.68
CA GLU A 91 -10.24 9.80 17.63
C GLU A 91 -10.50 8.33 17.29
N LYS A 92 -10.61 8.01 16.00
CA LYS A 92 -10.75 6.62 15.52
C LYS A 92 -9.53 5.78 15.86
N ASN A 93 -8.34 6.29 15.59
CA ASN A 93 -7.09 5.60 15.91
C ASN A 93 -6.99 5.36 17.41
N GLU A 94 -7.24 6.36 18.25
CA GLU A 94 -7.18 6.25 19.72
C GLU A 94 -8.22 5.27 20.27
N THR A 95 -9.48 5.38 19.83
CA THR A 95 -10.57 4.48 20.24
C THR A 95 -10.28 3.02 19.88
N ALA A 96 -9.62 2.80 18.74
CA ALA A 96 -9.27 1.48 18.25
C ALA A 96 -7.88 0.99 18.76
N LYS A 97 -7.24 1.72 19.68
CA LYS A 97 -5.89 1.43 20.21
C LYS A 97 -4.78 1.41 19.15
N GLY A 98 -4.96 2.17 18.08
CA GLY A 98 -4.03 2.31 16.97
C GLY A 98 -4.05 1.14 16.00
N ILE A 99 -3.48 1.35 14.81
CA ILE A 99 -3.29 0.30 13.80
C ILE A 99 -1.97 -0.42 14.10
N ALA A 100 -2.03 -1.72 14.39
CA ALA A 100 -0.85 -2.56 14.57
C ALA A 100 -0.27 -3.03 13.23
N GLY A 101 -1.14 -3.22 12.23
CA GLY A 101 -0.76 -3.62 10.88
C GLY A 101 -1.96 -3.66 9.94
N TYR A 102 -1.69 -3.77 8.64
CA TYR A 102 -2.74 -3.90 7.64
C TYR A 102 -2.27 -4.76 6.46
N LYS A 103 -3.24 -5.31 5.73
CA LYS A 103 -3.03 -6.04 4.48
C LYS A 103 -4.08 -5.58 3.47
N ILE A 104 -3.64 -5.12 2.31
CA ILE A 104 -4.53 -4.88 1.17
C ILE A 104 -4.92 -6.25 0.62
N ASN A 105 -6.22 -6.53 0.56
CA ASN A 105 -6.76 -7.82 0.16
C ASN A 105 -7.20 -7.83 -1.31
N LEU A 106 -7.75 -6.72 -1.79
CA LEU A 106 -8.34 -6.63 -3.13
C LEU A 106 -8.41 -5.17 -3.58
N ILE A 107 -8.06 -4.94 -4.85
CA ILE A 107 -8.29 -3.70 -5.58
C ILE A 107 -9.31 -3.95 -6.68
N THR A 108 -10.42 -3.22 -6.64
CA THR A 108 -11.47 -3.31 -7.67
C THR A 108 -11.58 -2.00 -8.43
N ARG A 109 -11.67 -2.07 -9.76
CA ARG A 109 -11.98 -0.90 -10.60
C ARG A 109 -13.48 -0.71 -10.69
N LEU A 110 -13.95 0.49 -10.32
CA LEU A 110 -15.30 0.93 -10.65
C LEU A 110 -15.25 1.69 -11.96
N LYS A 111 -16.02 1.23 -12.94
CA LYS A 111 -16.26 1.99 -14.18
C LYS A 111 -17.46 2.88 -13.94
N ASP A 112 -17.23 4.18 -13.76
CA ASP A 112 -18.25 5.18 -14.07
C ASP A 112 -17.86 5.89 -15.39
N SER A 113 -18.83 6.53 -16.04
CA SER A 113 -18.67 7.07 -17.39
C SER A 113 -17.76 8.31 -17.48
N GLN A 114 -17.35 8.90 -16.35
CA GLN A 114 -16.60 10.15 -16.32
C GLN A 114 -15.32 10.08 -15.48
N ASN A 115 -15.24 9.16 -14.54
CA ASN A 115 -14.19 9.11 -13.53
C ASN A 115 -13.60 7.71 -13.35
N GLU A 116 -12.28 7.65 -13.21
CA GLU A 116 -11.60 6.41 -12.88
C GLU A 116 -11.55 6.22 -11.36
N LYS A 117 -12.35 5.27 -10.86
CA LYS A 117 -12.44 4.97 -9.43
C LYS A 117 -11.83 3.59 -9.11
N ARG A 118 -11.28 3.47 -7.90
CA ARG A 118 -10.77 2.22 -7.32
C ARG A 118 -11.40 2.03 -5.95
N VAL A 119 -11.77 0.80 -5.64
CA VAL A 119 -12.20 0.40 -4.30
C VAL A 119 -11.16 -0.55 -3.75
N ILE A 120 -10.60 -0.19 -2.61
CA ILE A 120 -9.56 -0.94 -1.92
C ILE A 120 -10.18 -1.59 -0.70
N TYR A 121 -10.09 -2.91 -0.63
CA TYR A 121 -10.47 -3.69 0.55
C TYR A 121 -9.23 -4.07 1.32
N ALA A 122 -9.19 -3.80 2.62
CA ALA A 122 -8.06 -4.12 3.48
C ALA A 122 -8.50 -4.82 4.76
N THR A 123 -7.63 -5.69 5.26
CA THR A 123 -7.70 -6.21 6.63
C THR A 123 -6.82 -5.31 7.49
N VAL A 124 -7.36 -4.72 8.54
CA VAL A 124 -6.65 -3.79 9.43
C VAL A 124 -6.71 -4.32 10.85
N GLN A 125 -5.55 -4.43 11.49
CA GLN A 125 -5.43 -4.86 12.87
C GLN A 125 -5.40 -3.64 13.79
N TYR A 126 -6.37 -3.57 14.70
CA TYR A 126 -6.58 -2.53 15.68
C TYR A 126 -6.42 -3.09 17.09
N GLY A 127 -5.27 -2.87 17.72
CA GLY A 127 -4.87 -3.59 18.92
C GLY A 127 -5.04 -5.11 18.75
N ASP A 128 -5.90 -5.71 19.57
CA ASP A 128 -6.20 -7.15 19.55
C ASP A 128 -7.35 -7.55 18.61
N SER A 129 -7.94 -6.58 17.88
CA SER A 129 -9.09 -6.79 17.00
C SER A 129 -8.70 -6.64 15.53
N THR A 130 -9.34 -7.40 14.65
CA THR A 130 -9.18 -7.28 13.20
C THR A 130 -10.46 -6.74 12.59
N ARG A 131 -10.34 -5.76 11.69
CA ARG A 131 -11.44 -5.14 10.96
C ARG A 131 -11.21 -5.21 9.45
N TYR A 132 -12.30 -5.23 8.69
CA TYR A 132 -12.27 -5.14 7.25
C TYR A 132 -12.69 -3.72 6.83
N GLU A 133 -11.79 -3.02 6.16
CA GLU A 133 -12.00 -1.65 5.71
C GLU A 133 -12.14 -1.58 4.19
N GLN A 134 -12.89 -0.59 3.75
CA GLN A 134 -13.13 -0.29 2.35
C GLN A 134 -12.86 1.20 2.12
N VAL A 135 -11.92 1.51 1.24
CA VAL A 135 -11.55 2.89 0.91
C VAL A 135 -11.74 3.11 -0.57
N HIS A 136 -12.42 4.19 -0.94
CA HIS A 136 -12.60 4.55 -2.33
C HIS A 136 -11.56 5.57 -2.73
N PHE A 137 -10.97 5.35 -3.89
CA PHE A 137 -10.04 6.27 -4.51
C PHE A 137 -10.60 6.76 -5.84
N LEU A 138 -10.45 8.06 -6.07
CA LEU A 138 -10.76 8.73 -7.32
C LEU A 138 -9.47 9.18 -7.99
N LYS A 139 -9.34 8.94 -9.28
CA LYS A 139 -8.24 9.52 -10.06
C LYS A 139 -8.49 11.02 -10.26
N SER A 140 -7.60 11.84 -9.72
CA SER A 140 -7.58 13.29 -9.85
C SER A 140 -6.24 13.69 -10.50
N GLY A 141 -6.25 13.94 -11.80
CA GLY A 141 -5.03 14.15 -12.58
C GLY A 141 -4.20 12.87 -12.69
N GLU A 142 -2.93 12.92 -12.27
CA GLU A 142 -2.00 11.78 -12.34
C GLU A 142 -2.07 10.84 -11.12
N GLN A 143 -2.79 11.23 -10.06
CA GLN A 143 -2.79 10.52 -8.79
C GLN A 143 -4.20 10.05 -8.39
N PHE A 144 -4.24 8.98 -7.60
CA PHE A 144 -5.47 8.54 -6.93
C PHE A 144 -5.56 9.20 -5.55
N LYS A 145 -6.69 9.83 -5.27
CA LYS A 145 -7.01 10.49 -4.00
C LYS A 145 -8.15 9.77 -3.29
N VAL A 146 -8.17 9.83 -1.96
CA VAL A 146 -9.22 9.20 -1.14
C VAL A 146 -10.52 9.98 -1.33
N LEU A 147 -11.52 9.34 -1.93
CA LEU A 147 -12.86 9.90 -2.20
C LEU A 147 -13.88 9.52 -1.11
N ASP A 148 -13.70 8.37 -0.48
CA ASP A 148 -14.60 7.92 0.59
C ASP A 148 -13.84 7.02 1.58
N TYR A 149 -14.11 7.24 2.87
CA TYR A 149 -13.59 6.45 3.97
C TYR A 149 -14.76 5.99 4.86
N LEU A 150 -15.43 4.92 4.44
CA LEU A 150 -16.58 4.35 5.15
C LEU A 150 -16.11 3.48 6.33
N MET A 151 -16.54 3.84 7.54
CA MET A 151 -16.70 2.86 8.62
C MET A 151 -18.16 2.41 8.64
N LYS A 152 -18.41 1.12 8.40
CA LYS A 152 -19.75 0.55 8.46
C LYS A 152 -20.23 0.58 9.92
N GLY A 153 -21.00 1.60 10.31
CA GLY A 153 -21.61 1.68 11.63
C GLY A 153 -21.92 3.12 12.08
N LYS A 154 -23.23 3.40 12.19
CA LYS A 154 -23.91 4.66 12.60
C LYS A 154 -23.99 5.75 11.51
N GLU A 155 -25.24 6.04 11.13
CA GLU A 155 -25.76 7.25 10.45
C GLU A 155 -25.13 7.70 9.11
N SER A 156 -24.14 7.01 8.54
CA SER A 156 -23.46 7.41 7.29
C SER A 156 -24.29 7.24 5.99
N ASN A 157 -25.57 6.90 6.04
CA ASN A 157 -26.40 6.74 4.84
C ASN A 157 -27.01 8.05 4.33
N VAL A 158 -27.08 9.09 5.15
CA VAL A 158 -27.65 10.38 4.75
C VAL A 158 -26.65 11.22 3.95
N ASP A 159 -25.34 11.07 4.20
CA ASP A 159 -24.28 11.89 3.57
C ASP A 159 -23.69 11.34 2.26
N ARG A 160 -24.12 10.15 1.83
CA ARG A 160 -23.56 9.48 0.65
C ARG A 160 -23.83 10.24 -0.66
N ASN A 161 -24.95 10.96 -0.75
CA ASN A 161 -25.31 11.70 -1.96
C ASN A 161 -24.53 13.01 -2.15
N THR A 162 -23.85 13.50 -1.12
CA THR A 162 -23.14 14.79 -1.16
C THR A 162 -21.70 14.65 -1.69
N VAL A 163 -21.07 13.49 -1.48
CA VAL A 163 -19.67 13.22 -1.89
C VAL A 163 -19.55 12.54 -3.25
N LEU A 164 -20.57 11.77 -3.66
CA LEU A 164 -20.53 11.02 -4.91
C LEU A 164 -21.02 11.82 -6.13
N ASN A 165 -21.61 13.00 -5.94
CA ASN A 165 -22.13 13.89 -6.98
C ASN A 165 -21.22 15.10 -7.23
#